data_AF-A0A1F8JVF4-F1
#
_entry.id   AF-A0A1F8JVF4-F1
#
_cell.length_a   1.000
_cell.length_b   1.000
_cell.length_c   1.000
_cell.angle_alpha   90.00
_cell.angle_beta   90.00
_cell.angle_gamma   90.00
#
_symmetry.space_group_name_H-M   'P 1'
#
loop_
_entity.id
_entity.type
_entity.pdbx_description
1 polymer ?
#
loop_
_entity_poly.entity_id
_entity_poly.type
_entity_poly.pdbx_seq_one_letter_code
_entity_poly.pdbx_strand_id
1 'polypeptide(L)'
;MATQLENEPPFDDSFLQQNLPQYYRAILYQFRKVTRSFVTFNLLFSLVFSTELVLFFLFLPFLSKSAILAFALGGLFLTCFSYFVLLFYYQAKKPEQLVHLREQFIQSCRQVLPLPPGSAQHHLSLAEALSKLSNYLQDFEWNFYKIPKLLRPLASPISRFSAYCHWEDVFKMKLLLLQSAVEEHINQIKSTPTDLEVHASLANTYVALSKTYLAPFSNERHPRVHILAKNEALFEEKFRKTAHLAIEEFRILSHY
;
A
#
# COMPACT_ATOMS: atom_id res chain seq x y z
N MET A 1 39.02 -24.88 24.83
CA MET A 1 37.69 -25.51 24.84
C MET A 1 36.92 -24.93 23.67
N ALA A 2 37.20 -25.47 22.48
CA ALA A 2 36.59 -25.04 21.21
C ALA A 2 35.44 -26.01 20.94
N THR A 3 34.21 -25.52 21.01
CA THR A 3 33.01 -26.34 20.79
C THR A 3 32.07 -25.63 19.83
N GLN A 4 32.03 -26.19 18.60
CA GLN A 4 30.83 -26.40 17.80
C GLN A 4 30.03 -25.16 17.36
N LEU A 5 30.59 -24.36 16.44
CA LEU A 5 29.83 -23.37 15.65
C LEU A 5 29.82 -23.67 14.14
N GLU A 6 30.37 -24.80 13.69
CA GLU A 6 30.64 -25.07 12.27
C GLU A 6 29.65 -25.99 11.55
N ASN A 7 28.49 -26.28 12.14
CA ASN A 7 27.48 -27.16 11.51
C ASN A 7 26.07 -26.55 11.53
N GLU A 8 25.92 -25.26 11.20
CA GLU A 8 24.62 -24.81 10.69
C GLU A 8 24.53 -25.24 9.22
N PRO A 9 23.52 -26.05 8.83
CA PRO A 9 23.35 -26.43 7.44
C PRO A 9 23.17 -25.16 6.59
N PRO A 10 23.73 -25.12 5.37
CA PRO A 10 23.52 -24.00 4.47
C PRO A 10 22.02 -23.78 4.30
N PHE A 11 21.58 -22.56 4.59
CA PHE A 11 20.19 -22.16 4.51
C PHE A 11 19.62 -22.47 3.12
N ASP A 12 18.61 -23.33 3.07
CA ASP A 12 17.98 -23.73 1.82
C ASP A 12 16.90 -22.71 1.43
N ASP A 13 17.35 -21.65 0.74
CA ASP A 13 16.49 -20.60 0.15
C ASP A 13 15.31 -21.18 -0.66
N SER A 14 15.46 -22.41 -1.18
CA SER A 14 14.48 -23.04 -2.05
C SER A 14 13.14 -23.30 -1.34
N PHE A 15 13.15 -23.65 -0.05
CA PHE A 15 11.93 -23.91 0.72
C PHE A 15 11.13 -22.62 0.98
N LEU A 16 11.82 -21.52 1.24
CA LEU A 16 11.19 -20.21 1.43
C LEU A 16 10.63 -19.66 0.13
N GLN A 17 11.37 -19.80 -0.97
CA GLN A 17 10.90 -19.39 -2.28
C GLN A 17 9.65 -20.15 -2.74
N GLN A 18 9.48 -21.41 -2.31
CA GLN A 18 8.30 -22.21 -2.66
C GLN A 18 7.04 -21.80 -1.87
N ASN A 19 7.17 -21.43 -0.59
CA ASN A 19 6.03 -21.18 0.29
C ASN A 19 5.60 -19.71 0.38
N LEU A 20 6.52 -18.74 0.25
CA LEU A 20 6.19 -17.30 0.29
C LEU A 20 5.15 -16.83 -0.74
N PRO A 21 5.10 -17.36 -1.99
CA PRO A 21 4.14 -16.94 -3.00
C PRO A 21 2.67 -17.01 -2.55
N GLN A 22 2.30 -17.96 -1.69
CA GLN A 22 0.93 -18.05 -1.21
C GLN A 22 0.58 -16.87 -0.29
N TYR A 23 1.52 -16.46 0.57
CA TYR A 23 1.34 -15.36 1.51
C TYR A 23 1.28 -14.03 0.79
N TYR A 24 2.12 -13.82 -0.23
CA TYR A 24 2.01 -12.65 -1.12
C TYR A 24 0.62 -12.55 -1.75
N ARG A 25 0.12 -13.65 -2.32
CA ARG A 25 -1.21 -13.69 -2.95
C ARG A 25 -2.32 -13.41 -1.95
N ALA A 26 -2.23 -13.99 -0.75
CA ALA A 26 -3.22 -13.78 0.31
C ALA A 26 -3.29 -12.30 0.72
N ILE A 27 -2.14 -11.67 0.98
CA ILE A 27 -2.08 -10.26 1.37
C ILE A 27 -2.53 -9.35 0.23
N LEU A 28 -2.09 -9.59 -1.00
CA LEU A 28 -2.54 -8.81 -2.16
C LEU A 28 -4.05 -8.94 -2.40
N TYR A 29 -4.62 -10.12 -2.15
CA TYR A 29 -6.07 -10.34 -2.22
C TYR A 29 -6.81 -9.53 -1.15
N GLN A 30 -6.35 -9.57 0.10
CA GLN A 30 -6.96 -8.82 1.19
C GLN A 30 -6.79 -7.30 1.01
N PHE A 31 -5.62 -6.85 0.59
CA PHE A 31 -5.35 -5.46 0.22
C PHE A 31 -6.32 -4.98 -0.86
N ARG A 32 -6.51 -5.77 -1.92
CA ARG A 32 -7.51 -5.50 -2.96
C ARG A 32 -8.93 -5.45 -2.40
N LYS A 33 -9.29 -6.33 -1.47
CA LYS A 33 -10.61 -6.34 -0.82
C LYS A 33 -10.85 -5.05 -0.04
N VAL A 34 -9.89 -4.62 0.79
CA VAL A 34 -9.96 -3.40 1.61
C VAL A 34 -10.13 -2.15 0.74
N THR A 35 -9.24 -1.97 -0.23
CA THR A 35 -9.24 -0.81 -1.13
C THR A 35 -10.48 -0.77 -2.04
N ARG A 36 -10.94 -1.92 -2.55
CA ARG A 36 -12.18 -2.02 -3.34
C ARG A 36 -13.42 -1.69 -2.52
N SER A 37 -13.48 -2.10 -1.25
CA SER A 37 -14.62 -1.83 -0.38
C SER A 37 -14.85 -0.32 -0.25
N PHE A 38 -13.78 0.45 -0.10
CA PHE A 38 -13.86 1.91 0.01
C PHE A 38 -14.41 2.55 -1.27
N VAL A 39 -13.91 2.16 -2.44
CA VAL A 39 -14.41 2.69 -3.72
C VAL A 39 -15.88 2.30 -3.93
N THR A 40 -16.23 1.05 -3.62
CA THR A 40 -17.61 0.54 -3.76
C THR A 40 -18.57 1.30 -2.84
N PHE A 41 -18.16 1.61 -1.61
CA PHE A 41 -18.92 2.44 -0.68
C PHE A 41 -19.21 3.83 -1.26
N ASN A 42 -18.19 4.53 -1.77
CA ASN A 42 -18.36 5.86 -2.36
C ASN A 42 -19.27 5.83 -3.60
N LEU A 43 -19.10 4.83 -4.47
CA LEU A 43 -19.94 4.68 -5.66
C LEU A 43 -21.40 4.38 -5.31
N LEU A 44 -21.64 3.52 -4.31
CA LEU A 44 -22.99 3.21 -3.84
C LEU A 44 -23.71 4.46 -3.30
N PHE A 45 -23.06 5.23 -2.42
CA PHE A 45 -23.63 6.46 -1.89
C PHE A 45 -23.85 7.52 -2.97
N SER A 46 -22.90 7.65 -3.91
CA SER A 46 -23.07 8.54 -5.06
C SER A 46 -24.27 8.15 -5.92
N LEU A 47 -24.51 6.84 -6.12
CA LEU A 47 -25.64 6.33 -6.88
C LEU A 47 -26.97 6.60 -6.15
N VAL A 48 -27.04 6.30 -4.85
CA VAL A 48 -28.23 6.56 -4.02
C VAL A 48 -28.57 8.04 -4.03
N PHE A 49 -27.60 8.91 -3.74
CA PHE A 49 -27.80 10.35 -3.71
C PHE A 49 -28.23 10.91 -5.08
N SER A 50 -27.61 10.46 -6.17
CA SER A 50 -28.00 10.89 -7.52
C SER A 50 -29.43 10.46 -7.86
N THR A 51 -29.82 9.25 -7.45
CA THR A 51 -31.18 8.74 -7.65
C THR A 51 -32.20 9.54 -6.85
N GLU A 52 -31.93 9.80 -5.56
CA GLU A 52 -32.77 10.65 -4.71
C GLU A 52 -32.94 12.05 -5.30
N LEU A 53 -31.84 12.65 -5.77
CA LEU A 53 -31.84 13.98 -6.35
C LEU A 53 -32.65 14.04 -7.65
N VAL A 54 -32.49 13.06 -8.54
CA VAL A 54 -33.29 12.95 -9.78
C VAL A 54 -34.77 12.79 -9.46
N LEU A 55 -35.12 11.90 -8.53
CA LEU A 55 -36.52 11.70 -8.12
C LEU A 55 -37.10 12.97 -7.48
N PHE A 56 -36.33 13.65 -6.63
CA PHE A 56 -36.74 14.88 -5.98
C PHE A 56 -37.12 15.95 -7.02
N PHE A 57 -36.29 16.18 -8.03
CA PHE A 57 -36.58 17.15 -9.09
C PHE A 57 -37.73 16.73 -9.99
N LEU A 58 -37.85 15.45 -10.33
CA LEU A 58 -38.94 14.93 -11.16
C LEU A 58 -40.30 15.12 -10.47
N PHE A 59 -40.38 14.88 -9.16
CA PHE A 59 -41.61 15.01 -8.39
C PHE A 59 -41.82 16.40 -7.76
N LEU A 60 -40.89 17.33 -7.94
CA LEU A 60 -40.94 18.67 -7.33
C LEU A 60 -42.26 19.42 -7.56
N PRO A 61 -42.86 19.42 -8.78
CA PRO A 61 -44.14 20.10 -9.00
C PRO A 61 -45.27 19.53 -8.14
N PHE A 62 -45.29 18.22 -7.91
CA PHE A 62 -46.28 17.53 -7.07
C PHE A 62 -45.99 17.72 -5.57
N LEU A 63 -44.71 17.63 -5.19
CA LEU A 63 -44.27 17.74 -3.79
C LEU A 63 -44.48 19.14 -3.22
N SER A 64 -44.36 20.20 -4.03
CA SER A 64 -44.43 21.60 -3.60
C SER A 64 -45.69 21.99 -2.82
N LYS A 65 -46.78 21.23 -2.98
CA LYS A 65 -48.07 21.48 -2.33
C LYS A 65 -48.35 20.58 -1.12
N SER A 66 -47.37 19.77 -0.69
CA SER A 66 -47.57 18.72 0.31
C SER A 66 -46.45 18.71 1.36
N ALA A 67 -46.77 18.24 2.56
CA ALA A 67 -45.79 17.97 3.62
C ALA A 67 -44.72 16.93 3.19
N ILE A 68 -44.99 16.15 2.13
CA ILE A 68 -44.03 15.18 1.57
C ILE A 68 -42.74 15.88 1.09
N LEU A 69 -42.79 17.17 0.71
CA LEU A 69 -41.59 17.94 0.36
C LEU A 69 -40.58 17.98 1.51
N ALA A 70 -41.04 18.23 2.74
CA ALA A 70 -40.17 18.30 3.91
C ALA A 70 -39.54 16.94 4.21
N PHE A 71 -40.30 15.85 4.05
CA PHE A 71 -39.77 14.49 4.20
C PHE A 71 -38.74 14.15 3.12
N ALA A 72 -38.97 14.52 1.86
CA ALA A 72 -38.04 14.27 0.77
C ALA A 72 -36.72 15.04 0.97
N LEU A 73 -36.81 16.31 1.40
CA LEU A 73 -35.65 17.13 1.73
C LEU A 73 -34.89 16.58 2.95
N GLY A 74 -35.62 16.14 3.98
CA GLY A 74 -35.06 15.47 5.14
C GLY A 74 -34.33 14.17 4.78
N GLY A 75 -34.87 13.40 3.83
CA GLY A 75 -34.23 12.20 3.28
C GLY A 75 -32.90 12.53 2.60
N LEU A 76 -32.86 13.51 1.71
CA LEU A 76 -31.62 13.98 1.07
C LEU A 76 -30.57 14.41 2.11
N PHE A 77 -31.00 15.17 3.13
CA PHE A 77 -30.11 15.60 4.19
C PHE A 77 -29.58 14.42 5.01
N LEU A 78 -30.45 13.45 5.33
CA LEU A 78 -30.07 12.24 6.06
C LEU A 78 -29.09 11.38 5.26
N THR A 79 -29.26 11.25 3.95
CA THR A 79 -28.33 10.52 3.07
C THR A 79 -26.97 11.18 3.04
N CYS A 80 -26.91 12.51 2.89
CA CYS A 80 -25.66 13.29 2.99
C CYS A 80 -25.00 13.12 4.37
N PHE A 81 -25.76 13.29 5.43
CA PHE A 81 -25.25 13.17 6.80
C PHE A 81 -24.70 11.75 7.07
N SER A 82 -25.46 10.72 6.71
CA SER A 82 -25.04 9.32 6.84
C SER A 82 -23.78 9.02 6.03
N TYR A 83 -23.66 9.57 4.82
CA TYR A 83 -22.46 9.46 4.01
C TYR A 83 -21.24 10.05 4.73
N PHE A 84 -21.34 11.28 5.27
CA PHE A 84 -20.21 11.91 5.95
C PHE A 84 -19.78 11.16 7.21
N VAL A 85 -20.72 10.73 8.04
CA VAL A 85 -20.42 9.94 9.26
C VAL A 85 -19.67 8.66 8.90
N LEU A 86 -20.18 7.91 7.90
CA LEU A 86 -19.52 6.69 7.45
C LEU A 86 -18.20 6.97 6.74
N LEU A 87 -18.10 8.06 5.98
CA LEU A 87 -16.87 8.47 5.32
C LEU A 87 -15.75 8.70 6.36
N PHE A 88 -16.04 9.42 7.45
CA PHE A 88 -15.07 9.61 8.53
C PHE A 88 -14.66 8.28 9.17
N TYR A 89 -15.62 7.40 9.43
CA TYR A 89 -15.33 6.05 9.94
C TYR A 89 -14.39 5.27 9.01
N TYR A 90 -14.67 5.25 7.70
CA TYR A 90 -13.85 4.55 6.74
C TYR A 90 -12.47 5.20 6.55
N GLN A 91 -12.38 6.53 6.60
CA GLN A 91 -11.11 7.25 6.51
C GLN A 91 -10.17 6.91 7.68
N ALA A 92 -10.72 6.77 8.90
CA ALA A 92 -9.95 6.35 10.07
C ALA A 92 -9.58 4.86 10.03
N LYS A 93 -10.52 3.99 9.63
CA LYS A 93 -10.33 2.53 9.63
C LYS A 93 -9.36 2.03 8.56
N LYS A 94 -9.34 2.65 7.39
CA LYS A 94 -8.51 2.20 6.26
C LYS A 94 -7.01 2.16 6.55
N PRO A 95 -6.35 3.20 7.12
CA PRO A 95 -4.93 3.12 7.45
C PRO A 95 -4.64 2.03 8.49
N GLU A 96 -5.51 1.84 9.49
CA GLU A 96 -5.38 0.76 10.47
C GLU A 96 -5.41 -0.61 9.79
N GLN A 97 -6.30 -0.80 8.81
CA GLN A 97 -6.36 -2.03 8.03
C GLN A 97 -5.08 -2.27 7.22
N LEU A 98 -4.46 -1.24 6.65
CA LEU A 98 -3.18 -1.40 5.94
C LEU A 98 -2.05 -1.80 6.88
N VAL A 99 -1.98 -1.18 8.07
CA VAL A 99 -1.03 -1.56 9.12
C VAL A 99 -1.27 -3.01 9.55
N HIS A 100 -2.52 -3.40 9.76
CA HIS A 100 -2.87 -4.77 10.12
C HIS A 100 -2.47 -5.78 9.04
N LEU A 101 -2.65 -5.47 7.75
CA LEU A 101 -2.21 -6.32 6.65
C LEU A 101 -0.69 -6.51 6.64
N ARG A 102 0.06 -5.44 6.90
CA ARG A 102 1.52 -5.52 7.06
C ARG A 102 1.89 -6.43 8.22
N GLU A 103 1.30 -6.23 9.40
CA GLU A 103 1.58 -7.06 10.58
C GLU A 103 1.23 -8.54 10.33
N GLN A 104 0.09 -8.81 9.71
CA GLN A 104 -0.31 -10.16 9.34
C GLN A 104 0.70 -10.79 8.39
N PHE A 105 1.22 -10.04 7.43
CA PHE A 105 2.26 -10.53 6.52
C PHE A 105 3.56 -10.85 7.27
N ILE A 106 4.03 -9.95 8.13
CA ILE A 106 5.23 -10.14 8.95
C ILE A 106 5.08 -11.39 9.83
N GLN A 107 3.95 -11.53 10.54
CA GLN A 107 3.67 -12.71 11.37
C GLN A 107 3.64 -14.00 10.55
N SER A 108 3.06 -13.96 9.35
CA SER A 108 3.03 -15.12 8.45
C SER A 108 4.44 -15.52 8.00
N CYS A 109 5.29 -14.55 7.66
CA CYS A 109 6.69 -14.81 7.32
C CYS A 109 7.43 -15.42 8.52
N ARG A 110 7.26 -14.87 9.73
CA ARG A 110 7.89 -15.37 10.96
C ARG A 110 7.51 -16.81 11.29
N GLN A 111 6.29 -17.25 10.95
CA GLN A 111 5.84 -18.62 11.18
C GLN A 111 6.41 -19.64 10.19
N VAL A 112 6.79 -19.18 8.99
CA VAL A 112 7.24 -20.04 7.88
C VAL A 112 8.75 -20.10 7.80
N LEU A 113 9.43 -19.03 8.23
CA LEU A 113 10.87 -18.98 8.33
C LEU A 113 11.34 -20.04 9.34
N PRO A 114 12.12 -21.05 8.93
CA PRO A 114 12.67 -22.05 9.85
C PRO A 114 13.79 -21.46 10.74
N LEU A 115 14.10 -20.18 10.58
CA LEU A 115 15.16 -19.47 11.27
C LEU A 115 14.71 -19.01 12.67
N PRO A 116 15.58 -19.13 13.69
CA PRO A 116 15.25 -18.66 15.03
C PRO A 116 14.91 -17.17 15.01
N PRO A 117 13.84 -16.74 15.70
CA PRO A 117 13.44 -15.34 15.73
C PRO A 117 14.55 -14.51 16.38
N GLY A 118 14.87 -13.37 15.74
CA GLY A 118 15.96 -12.50 16.18
C GLY A 118 17.34 -12.89 15.67
N SER A 119 17.46 -13.98 14.89
CA SER A 119 18.72 -14.29 14.22
C SER A 119 19.02 -13.33 13.08
N ALA A 120 20.28 -13.26 12.73
CA ALA A 120 20.77 -12.40 11.67
C ALA A 120 20.05 -12.60 10.33
N GLN A 121 20.03 -13.86 9.92
CA GLN A 121 19.43 -14.31 8.69
C GLN A 121 17.90 -14.18 8.70
N HIS A 122 17.28 -14.23 9.89
CA HIS A 122 15.83 -14.04 10.05
C HIS A 122 15.42 -12.62 9.66
N HIS A 123 16.12 -11.61 10.19
CA HIS A 123 15.87 -10.20 9.86
C HIS A 123 16.09 -9.92 8.37
N LEU A 124 17.17 -10.44 7.78
CA LEU A 124 17.48 -10.26 6.36
C LEU A 124 16.40 -10.89 5.46
N SER A 125 16.02 -12.15 5.72
CA SER A 125 14.99 -12.85 4.95
C SER A 125 13.62 -12.15 5.03
N LEU A 126 13.27 -11.64 6.21
CA LEU A 126 12.01 -10.91 6.42
C LEU A 126 12.01 -9.56 5.67
N ALA A 127 13.12 -8.82 5.73
CA ALA A 127 13.27 -7.57 5.00
C ALA A 127 13.20 -7.79 3.48
N GLU A 128 13.83 -8.85 2.96
CA GLU A 128 13.74 -9.22 1.55
C GLU A 128 12.29 -9.55 1.17
N ALA A 129 11.59 -10.33 1.99
CA ALA A 129 10.19 -10.68 1.76
C ALA A 129 9.28 -9.45 1.67
N LEU A 130 9.49 -8.46 2.56
CA LEU A 130 8.76 -7.18 2.58
C LEU A 130 9.06 -6.35 1.33
N SER A 131 10.33 -6.23 0.95
CA SER A 131 10.77 -5.53 -0.27
C SER A 131 10.18 -6.19 -1.53
N LYS A 132 10.15 -7.52 -1.58
CA LYS A 132 9.56 -8.27 -2.70
C LYS A 132 8.04 -8.09 -2.78
N LEU A 133 7.33 -8.03 -1.65
CA LEU A 133 5.91 -7.69 -1.64
C LEU A 133 5.65 -6.26 -2.14
N SER A 134 6.51 -5.30 -1.76
CA SER A 134 6.46 -3.93 -2.28
C SER A 134 6.64 -3.88 -3.80
N ASN A 135 7.53 -4.71 -4.35
CA ASN A 135 7.72 -4.83 -5.80
C ASN A 135 6.50 -5.42 -6.52
N TYR A 136 5.77 -6.37 -5.91
CA TYR A 136 4.50 -6.87 -6.48
C TYR A 136 3.39 -5.80 -6.53
N LEU A 137 3.51 -4.73 -5.75
CA LEU A 137 2.59 -3.60 -5.78
C LEU A 137 2.95 -2.57 -6.86
N GLN A 138 4.06 -2.75 -7.58
CA GLN A 138 4.40 -1.88 -8.71
C GLN A 138 3.33 -1.95 -9.80
N ASP A 139 2.85 -0.78 -10.22
CA ASP A 139 1.79 -0.59 -11.23
C ASP A 139 0.46 -1.32 -10.91
N PHE A 140 0.26 -1.70 -9.64
CA PHE A 140 -0.90 -2.46 -9.20
C PHE A 140 -2.19 -1.64 -9.32
N GLU A 141 -2.10 -0.32 -9.14
CA GLU A 141 -3.20 0.63 -9.25
C GLU A 141 -3.78 0.69 -10.67
N TRP A 142 -2.98 0.41 -11.71
CA TRP A 142 -3.43 0.41 -13.10
C TRP A 142 -4.16 -0.89 -13.49
N ASN A 143 -3.90 -1.97 -12.76
CA ASN A 143 -4.32 -3.34 -13.09
C ASN A 143 -5.31 -3.92 -12.07
N PHE A 144 -5.99 -3.05 -11.33
CA PHE A 144 -6.85 -3.45 -10.21
C PHE A 144 -8.10 -4.23 -10.66
N TYR A 145 -8.69 -3.83 -11.80
CA TYR A 145 -9.89 -4.44 -12.37
C TYR A 145 -9.54 -5.29 -13.59
N LYS A 146 -10.02 -6.54 -13.62
CA LYS A 146 -9.92 -7.40 -14.80
C LYS A 146 -10.99 -6.97 -15.81
N ILE A 147 -10.57 -6.40 -16.93
CA ILE A 147 -11.47 -5.94 -17.99
C ILE A 147 -11.85 -7.13 -18.88
N PRO A 148 -13.14 -7.46 -19.04
CA PRO A 148 -13.57 -8.51 -19.96
C PRO A 148 -13.28 -8.10 -21.41
N LYS A 149 -13.07 -9.09 -22.30
CA LYS A 149 -12.69 -8.85 -23.70
C LYS A 149 -13.67 -7.93 -24.45
N LEU A 150 -14.95 -7.94 -24.08
CA LEU A 150 -15.99 -7.10 -24.68
C LEU A 150 -15.82 -5.60 -24.37
N LEU A 151 -15.26 -5.25 -23.21
CA LEU A 151 -15.07 -3.86 -22.77
C LEU A 151 -13.66 -3.33 -23.06
N ARG A 152 -12.93 -3.95 -24.00
CA ARG A 152 -11.59 -3.51 -24.42
C ARG A 152 -11.51 -2.03 -24.81
N PRO A 153 -12.49 -1.42 -25.52
CA PRO A 153 -12.44 0.02 -25.82
C PRO A 153 -12.41 0.90 -24.58
N LEU A 154 -12.99 0.42 -23.47
CA LEU A 154 -13.01 1.11 -22.18
C LEU A 154 -11.81 0.76 -21.29
N ALA A 155 -10.85 -0.02 -21.78
CA ALA A 155 -9.73 -0.47 -20.96
C ALA A 155 -8.88 0.71 -20.45
N SER A 156 -8.56 1.67 -21.32
CA SER A 156 -7.81 2.87 -20.95
C SER A 156 -8.53 3.72 -19.89
N PRO A 157 -9.80 4.14 -20.07
CA PRO A 157 -10.49 4.93 -19.05
C PRO A 157 -10.70 4.16 -17.74
N ILE A 158 -10.97 2.84 -17.78
CA ILE A 158 -11.10 2.01 -16.57
C ILE A 158 -9.77 1.94 -15.82
N SER A 159 -8.65 1.75 -16.52
CA SER A 159 -7.32 1.71 -15.91
C SER A 159 -6.92 3.07 -15.31
N ARG A 160 -7.24 4.19 -16.00
CA ARG A 160 -7.04 5.53 -15.45
C ARG A 160 -7.91 5.80 -14.22
N PHE A 161 -9.18 5.39 -14.25
CA PHE A 161 -10.07 5.48 -13.09
C PHE A 161 -9.55 4.64 -11.92
N SER A 162 -9.07 3.43 -12.22
CA SER A 162 -8.43 2.55 -11.25
C SER A 162 -7.23 3.22 -10.59
N ALA A 163 -6.29 3.75 -11.37
CA ALA A 163 -5.14 4.47 -10.85
C ALA A 163 -5.57 5.68 -10.03
N TYR A 164 -6.56 6.46 -10.51
CA TYR A 164 -7.11 7.59 -9.79
C TYR A 164 -7.66 7.20 -8.41
N CYS A 165 -8.34 6.06 -8.29
CA CYS A 165 -8.93 5.61 -7.04
C CYS A 165 -7.92 4.99 -6.07
N HIS A 166 -6.97 4.20 -6.58
CA HIS A 166 -6.17 3.28 -5.76
C HIS A 166 -4.72 3.69 -5.56
N TRP A 167 -4.19 4.67 -6.29
CA TRP A 167 -2.75 5.03 -6.23
C TRP A 167 -2.28 5.34 -4.81
N GLU A 168 -3.08 6.07 -4.03
CA GLU A 168 -2.69 6.54 -2.70
C GLU A 168 -2.53 5.37 -1.73
N ASP A 169 -3.39 4.35 -1.85
CA ASP A 169 -3.36 3.16 -1.02
C ASP A 169 -2.20 2.26 -1.39
N VAL A 170 -1.93 2.10 -2.69
CA VAL A 170 -0.78 1.36 -3.19
C VAL A 170 0.51 2.03 -2.72
N PHE A 171 0.60 3.35 -2.86
CA PHE A 171 1.71 4.15 -2.37
C PHE A 171 1.93 3.98 -0.85
N LYS A 172 0.88 4.13 -0.05
CA LYS A 172 0.94 3.96 1.42
C LYS A 172 1.35 2.55 1.82
N MET A 173 0.82 1.52 1.15
CA MET A 173 1.18 0.14 1.43
C MET A 173 2.66 -0.15 1.09
N LYS A 174 3.15 0.36 -0.05
CA LYS A 174 4.58 0.26 -0.41
C LYS A 174 5.48 0.92 0.64
N LEU A 175 5.10 2.12 1.10
CA LEU A 175 5.84 2.81 2.18
C LEU A 175 5.86 1.99 3.47
N LEU A 176 4.70 1.49 3.92
CA LEU A 176 4.60 0.68 5.14
C LEU A 176 5.50 -0.57 5.08
N LEU A 177 5.54 -1.24 3.93
CA LEU A 177 6.36 -2.44 3.72
C LEU A 177 7.86 -2.11 3.71
N LEU A 178 8.26 -1.09 2.96
CA LEU A 178 9.68 -0.70 2.85
C LEU A 178 10.21 -0.10 4.16
N GLN A 179 9.40 0.64 4.90
CA GLN A 179 9.76 1.15 6.23
C GLN A 179 10.01 0.00 7.21
N SER A 180 9.16 -1.03 7.20
CA SER A 180 9.40 -2.20 8.03
C SER A 180 10.61 -3.02 7.56
N ALA A 181 10.90 -3.07 6.25
CA ALA A 181 12.14 -3.68 5.76
C ALA A 181 13.39 -2.94 6.27
N VAL A 182 13.36 -1.60 6.30
CA VAL A 182 14.41 -0.76 6.91
C VAL A 182 14.56 -1.06 8.40
N GLU A 183 13.45 -1.17 9.14
CA GLU A 183 13.48 -1.50 10.58
C GLU A 183 14.14 -2.85 10.85
N GLU A 184 13.80 -3.87 10.05
CA GLU A 184 14.40 -5.21 10.17
C GLU A 184 15.91 -5.18 9.86
N HIS A 185 16.34 -4.45 8.82
CA HIS A 185 17.77 -4.25 8.54
C HIS A 185 18.51 -3.49 9.64
N ILE A 186 17.91 -2.42 10.20
CA ILE A 186 18.51 -1.67 11.31
C ILE A 186 18.64 -2.56 12.55
N ASN A 187 17.63 -3.37 12.85
CA ASN A 187 17.69 -4.32 13.97
C ASN A 187 18.81 -5.33 13.78
N GLN A 188 19.05 -5.74 12.54
CA GLN A 188 20.16 -6.63 12.22
C GLN A 188 21.54 -5.95 12.38
N ILE A 189 21.71 -4.74 11.87
CA ILE A 189 22.97 -3.97 12.01
C ILE A 189 23.32 -3.75 13.49
N LYS A 190 22.32 -3.54 14.36
CA LYS A 190 22.57 -3.40 15.80
C LYS A 190 23.22 -4.66 16.41
N SER A 191 22.90 -5.83 15.87
CA SER A 191 23.47 -7.11 16.30
C SER A 191 24.81 -7.39 15.63
N THR A 192 24.94 -7.09 14.33
CA THR A 192 26.14 -7.37 13.53
C THR A 192 26.52 -6.16 12.66
N PRO A 193 27.17 -5.13 13.23
CA PRO A 193 27.42 -3.85 12.56
C PRO A 193 28.51 -3.89 11.48
N THR A 194 29.24 -4.99 11.38
CA THR A 194 30.30 -5.17 10.37
C THR A 194 29.83 -6.02 9.18
N ASP A 195 28.56 -6.42 9.16
CA ASP A 195 27.99 -7.24 8.10
C ASP A 195 27.69 -6.38 6.86
N LEU A 196 28.62 -6.41 5.90
CA LEU A 196 28.53 -5.65 4.66
C LEU A 196 27.31 -6.05 3.81
N GLU A 197 26.84 -7.29 3.89
CA GLU A 197 25.67 -7.72 3.12
C GLU A 197 24.40 -6.99 3.60
N VAL A 198 24.27 -6.83 4.91
CA VAL A 198 23.14 -6.11 5.51
C VAL A 198 23.17 -4.63 5.15
N HIS A 199 24.35 -3.99 5.20
CA HIS A 199 24.51 -2.60 4.76
C HIS A 199 24.14 -2.43 3.27
N ALA A 200 24.53 -3.37 2.40
CA ALA A 200 24.12 -3.36 0.99
C ALA A 200 22.61 -3.52 0.81
N SER A 201 21.98 -4.43 1.56
CA SER A 201 20.53 -4.62 1.50
C SER A 201 19.76 -3.41 2.05
N LEU A 202 20.25 -2.78 3.12
CA LEU A 202 19.67 -1.55 3.66
C LEU A 202 19.79 -0.39 2.66
N ALA A 203 20.96 -0.21 2.04
CA ALA A 203 21.17 0.80 1.01
C ALA A 203 20.18 0.63 -0.15
N ASN A 204 20.01 -0.60 -0.63
CA ASN A 204 19.04 -0.94 -1.69
C ASN A 204 17.59 -0.66 -1.27
N THR A 205 17.23 -0.94 -0.02
CA THR A 205 15.90 -0.65 0.52
C THR A 205 15.66 0.86 0.60
N TYR A 206 16.66 1.66 1.01
CA TYR A 206 16.58 3.11 0.95
C TYR A 206 16.45 3.63 -0.50
N VAL A 207 17.16 3.04 -1.47
CA VAL A 207 16.96 3.38 -2.90
C VAL A 207 15.53 3.06 -3.36
N ALA A 208 14.96 1.93 -2.95
CA ALA A 208 13.58 1.59 -3.28
C ALA A 208 12.57 2.58 -2.65
N LEU A 209 12.82 3.00 -1.41
CA LEU A 209 11.96 3.95 -0.69
C LEU A 209 12.08 5.37 -1.27
N SER A 210 13.27 5.81 -1.67
CA SER A 210 13.47 7.09 -2.36
C SER A 210 12.78 7.10 -3.74
N LYS A 211 12.94 6.02 -4.52
CA LYS A 211 12.20 5.83 -5.78
C LYS A 211 10.69 5.85 -5.57
N THR A 212 10.19 5.31 -4.47
CA THR A 212 8.76 5.34 -4.14
C THR A 212 8.28 6.78 -3.93
N TYR A 213 9.05 7.65 -3.27
CA TYR A 213 8.71 9.07 -3.13
C TYR A 213 8.76 9.85 -4.45
N LEU A 214 9.60 9.45 -5.40
CA LEU A 214 9.72 10.07 -6.72
C LEU A 214 8.68 9.53 -7.73
N ALA A 215 8.22 8.30 -7.55
CA ALA A 215 7.29 7.61 -8.45
C ALA A 215 6.04 8.42 -8.84
N PRO A 216 5.39 9.19 -7.95
CA PRO A 216 4.23 9.99 -8.32
C PRO A 216 4.52 11.05 -9.39
N PHE A 217 5.77 11.53 -9.50
CA PHE A 217 6.20 12.54 -10.48
C PHE A 217 6.76 11.94 -11.77
N SER A 218 7.07 10.63 -11.77
CA SER A 218 7.65 9.96 -12.94
C SER A 218 6.71 9.79 -14.13
N ASN A 219 5.38 9.92 -13.90
CA ASN A 219 4.38 9.73 -14.93
C ASN A 219 3.48 10.97 -15.06
N GLU A 220 3.83 11.87 -15.97
CA GLU A 220 3.06 13.08 -16.28
C GLU A 220 1.59 12.79 -16.65
N ARG A 221 1.28 11.56 -17.08
CA ARG A 221 -0.09 11.13 -17.43
C ARG A 221 -0.88 10.62 -16.22
N HIS A 222 -0.31 10.63 -15.02
CA HIS A 222 -0.97 10.16 -13.81
C HIS A 222 -2.23 11.02 -13.52
N PRO A 223 -3.40 10.40 -13.26
CA PRO A 223 -4.67 11.12 -13.17
C PRO A 223 -4.78 12.05 -11.95
N ARG A 224 -3.83 11.98 -11.00
CA ARG A 224 -3.75 12.85 -9.82
C ARG A 224 -2.56 13.82 -9.83
N VAL A 225 -1.96 14.10 -10.98
CA VAL A 225 -0.75 14.96 -11.08
C VAL A 225 -0.88 16.29 -10.34
N HIS A 226 -2.04 16.95 -10.38
CA HIS A 226 -2.26 18.22 -9.67
C HIS A 226 -2.18 18.11 -8.14
N ILE A 227 -2.67 17.00 -7.56
CA ILE A 227 -2.60 16.77 -6.12
C ILE A 227 -1.16 16.46 -5.70
N LEU A 228 -0.44 15.74 -6.56
CA LEU A 228 0.96 15.38 -6.33
C LEU A 228 1.85 16.62 -6.34
N ALA A 229 1.66 17.51 -7.32
CA ALA A 229 2.38 18.79 -7.40
C ALA A 229 2.21 19.64 -6.13
N LYS A 230 1.01 19.64 -5.51
CA LYS A 230 0.79 20.39 -4.25
C LYS A 230 1.68 19.91 -3.10
N ASN A 231 2.04 18.62 -3.09
CA ASN A 231 2.83 17.99 -2.04
C ASN A 231 4.28 17.73 -2.47
N GLU A 232 4.72 18.30 -3.60
CA GLU A 232 6.03 18.06 -4.20
C GLU A 232 7.18 18.33 -3.23
N ALA A 233 7.14 19.48 -2.54
CA ALA A 233 8.17 19.84 -1.57
C ALA A 233 8.34 18.79 -0.45
N LEU A 234 7.23 18.22 0.04
CA LEU A 234 7.26 17.18 1.07
C LEU A 234 7.82 15.87 0.53
N PHE A 235 7.43 15.47 -0.68
CA PHE A 235 7.97 14.26 -1.31
C PHE A 235 9.46 14.42 -1.64
N GLU A 236 9.88 15.59 -2.10
CA GLU A 236 11.27 15.92 -2.40
C GLU A 236 12.13 15.90 -1.12
N GLU A 237 11.63 16.45 -0.01
CA GLU A 237 12.32 16.38 1.28
C GLU A 237 12.53 14.92 1.71
N LYS A 238 11.48 14.09 1.63
CA LYS A 238 11.56 12.66 1.98
C LYS A 238 12.49 11.91 1.04
N PHE A 239 12.41 12.17 -0.26
CA PHE A 239 13.31 11.62 -1.27
C PHE A 239 14.77 11.92 -0.94
N ARG A 240 15.11 13.21 -0.72
CA ARG A 240 16.48 13.64 -0.38
C ARG A 240 16.99 12.98 0.88
N LYS A 241 16.17 12.96 1.94
CA LYS A 241 16.54 12.32 3.20
C LYS A 241 16.87 10.85 3.00
N THR A 242 16.00 10.10 2.32
CA THR A 242 16.22 8.67 2.11
C THR A 242 17.38 8.39 1.14
N ALA A 243 17.53 9.20 0.09
CA ALA A 243 18.66 9.08 -0.83
C ALA A 243 20.00 9.35 -0.13
N HIS A 244 20.03 10.32 0.80
CA HIS A 244 21.20 10.59 1.61
C HIS A 244 21.59 9.39 2.48
N LEU A 245 20.61 8.77 3.17
CA LEU A 245 20.84 7.55 3.95
C LEU A 245 21.37 6.41 3.07
N ALA A 246 20.83 6.21 1.86
CA ALA A 246 21.38 5.21 0.93
C ALA A 246 22.86 5.49 0.59
N ILE A 247 23.21 6.75 0.36
CA ILE A 247 24.61 7.16 0.06
C ILE A 247 25.51 6.90 1.27
N GLU A 248 25.05 7.16 2.49
CA GLU A 248 25.81 6.86 3.71
C GLU A 248 26.10 5.35 3.82
N GLU A 249 25.10 4.49 3.60
CA GLU A 249 25.28 3.04 3.61
C GLU A 249 26.25 2.57 2.50
N PHE A 250 26.13 3.11 1.28
CA PHE A 250 27.08 2.81 0.20
C PHE A 250 28.50 3.31 0.50
N ARG A 251 28.64 4.42 1.23
CA ARG A 251 29.94 4.93 1.65
C ARG A 251 30.61 3.98 2.63
N ILE A 252 29.86 3.39 3.56
CA ILE A 252 30.37 2.34 4.46
C ILE A 252 30.93 1.20 3.62
N LEU A 253 30.17 0.71 2.63
CA LEU A 253 30.60 -0.37 1.74
C LEU A 253 31.85 -0.03 0.91
N SER A 254 32.05 1.25 0.55
CA SER A 254 33.21 1.67 -0.24
C SER A 254 34.52 1.79 0.56
N HIS A 255 34.43 1.86 1.89
CA HIS A 255 35.60 2.01 2.77
C HIS A 255 36.17 0.68 3.27
N TYR A 256 35.48 -0.44 3.03
CA TYR A 256 35.90 -1.80 3.37
C TYR A 256 36.19 -2.60 2.10
#